data_AF-A0A3Q0T038-F1
#
_entry.id   AF-A0A3Q0T038-F1
#
_cell.length_a   1.000
_cell.length_b   1.000
_cell.length_c   1.000
_cell.angle_alpha   90.00
_cell.angle_beta   90.00
_cell.angle_gamma   90.00
#
_symmetry.space_group_name_H-M   'P 1'
#
loop_
_entity.id
_entity.type
_entity.pdbx_description
1 polymer ?
#
loop_
_entity_poly.entity_id
_entity_poly.type
_entity_poly.pdbx_seq_one_letter_code
_entity_poly.pdbx_strand_id
1 'polypeptide(L)'
;MDRRIARMAKTQPMISSRVIRDSLMLPVSTVTIRRNLCEANLLARNPHKVPLWKKKACAKRLQFAKEHIDWPVEKCRNISWTDEIKILYSCL
;
A
#
# COMPACT_ATOMS: atom_id res chain seq x y z
N MET A 1 17.41 -19.06 -5.21
CA MET A 1 16.03 -18.80 -4.72
C MET A 1 15.04 -19.74 -5.42
N ASP A 2 14.20 -20.47 -4.67
CA ASP A 2 13.09 -21.24 -5.28
C ASP A 2 12.08 -20.25 -5.92
N ARG A 3 11.93 -20.33 -7.24
CA ARG A 3 11.07 -19.43 -8.03
C ARG A 3 9.60 -19.56 -7.64
N ARG A 4 9.17 -20.71 -7.08
CA ARG A 4 7.79 -20.94 -6.63
C ARG A 4 7.46 -20.11 -5.39
N ILE A 5 8.38 -20.05 -4.42
CA ILE A 5 8.26 -19.22 -3.21
C ILE A 5 8.13 -17.74 -3.60
N ALA A 6 9.00 -17.26 -4.49
CA ALA A 6 8.99 -15.88 -4.96
C ALA A 6 7.68 -15.50 -5.66
N ARG A 7 7.18 -16.41 -6.51
CA ARG A 7 5.95 -16.21 -7.28
C ARG A 7 4.74 -16.08 -6.35
N MET A 8 4.62 -16.98 -5.37
CA MET A 8 3.51 -16.94 -4.41
C MET A 8 3.51 -15.65 -3.57
N ALA A 9 4.69 -15.25 -3.07
CA ALA A 9 4.82 -14.00 -2.33
C ALA A 9 4.49 -12.76 -3.16
N LYS A 10 4.75 -12.77 -4.48
CA LYS A 10 4.38 -11.68 -5.38
C LYS A 10 2.90 -11.65 -5.73
N THR A 11 2.27 -12.82 -5.93
CA THR A 11 0.83 -12.91 -6.21
C THR A 11 0.00 -12.51 -4.99
N GLN A 12 0.43 -12.89 -3.79
CA GLN A 12 -0.25 -12.59 -2.54
C GLN A 12 0.75 -11.97 -1.54
N PRO A 13 0.90 -10.63 -1.51
CA PRO A 13 1.91 -9.98 -0.68
C PRO A 13 1.68 -10.11 0.84
N MET A 14 0.47 -10.50 1.26
CA MET A 14 0.09 -10.73 2.66
C MET A 14 0.29 -12.18 3.13
N ILE A 15 0.80 -13.06 2.27
CA ILE A 15 0.94 -14.48 2.58
C ILE A 15 2.04 -14.72 3.63
N SER A 16 1.76 -15.59 4.61
CA SER A 16 2.75 -15.93 5.64
C SER A 16 3.71 -17.03 5.16
N SER A 17 4.91 -17.07 5.74
CA SER A 17 5.89 -18.14 5.46
C SER A 17 5.38 -19.55 5.80
N ARG A 18 4.44 -19.67 6.76
CA ARG A 18 3.78 -20.93 7.10
C ARG A 18 2.88 -21.40 5.96
N VAL A 19 2.03 -20.50 5.46
CA VAL A 19 1.12 -20.79 4.34
C VAL A 19 1.92 -21.12 3.08
N ILE A 20 3.03 -20.42 2.80
CA ILE A 20 3.93 -20.76 1.68
C ILE A 20 4.50 -22.18 1.82
N ARG A 21 4.96 -22.56 3.03
CA ARG A 21 5.48 -23.91 3.29
C ARG A 21 4.42 -24.98 3.01
N ASP A 22 3.23 -24.78 3.58
CA ASP A 22 2.16 -25.77 3.56
C ASP A 22 1.55 -25.89 2.14
N SER A 23 1.37 -24.77 1.44
CA SER A 23 0.87 -24.76 0.05
C SER A 23 1.82 -25.39 -0.98
N LEU A 24 3.13 -25.27 -0.77
CA LEU A 24 4.15 -25.87 -1.63
C LEU A 24 4.63 -27.24 -1.16
N MET A 25 4.10 -27.74 -0.03
CA MET A 25 4.50 -29.00 0.62
C MET A 25 6.02 -29.14 0.74
N LEU A 26 6.71 -28.05 1.13
CA LEU A 26 8.16 -28.03 1.17
C LEU A 26 8.67 -28.67 2.47
N PRO A 27 9.66 -29.58 2.43
CA PRO A 27 10.31 -30.15 3.62
C PRO A 27 11.33 -29.14 4.20
N VAL A 28 10.95 -27.88 4.31
CA VAL A 28 11.84 -26.76 4.63
C VAL A 28 11.27 -25.96 5.78
N SER A 29 12.14 -25.50 6.69
CA SER A 29 11.72 -24.66 7.81
C SER A 29 11.17 -23.32 7.35
N THR A 30 10.25 -22.74 8.12
CA THR A 30 9.70 -21.39 7.87
C THR A 30 10.78 -20.30 8.00
N VAL A 31 11.86 -20.57 8.74
CA VAL A 31 13.01 -19.66 8.87
C VAL A 31 13.76 -19.57 7.55
N THR A 32 14.02 -20.71 6.89
CA THR A 32 14.68 -20.75 5.58
C THR A 32 13.85 -20.04 4.52
N ILE A 33 12.52 -20.22 4.54
CA ILE A 33 11.61 -19.50 3.64
C ILE A 33 11.70 -17.99 3.85
N ARG A 34 11.72 -17.52 5.10
CA ARG A 34 11.89 -16.08 5.41
C ARG A 34 13.23 -15.55 4.93
N ARG A 35 14.34 -16.27 5.17
CA ARG A 35 15.68 -15.89 4.67
C ARG A 35 15.71 -15.75 3.16
N ASN A 36 15.17 -16.75 2.45
CA ASN A 36 15.07 -16.72 0.98
C ASN A 36 14.23 -15.54 0.46
N LEU A 37 13.17 -15.15 1.16
CA LEU A 37 12.36 -13.96 0.82
C LEU A 37 13.14 -12.67 1.04
N CYS A 38 13.86 -12.54 2.16
CA CYS A 38 14.70 -11.39 2.47
C CYS A 38 15.84 -11.22 1.47
N GLU A 39 16.54 -12.30 1.11
CA GLU A 39 17.61 -12.30 0.07
C GLU A 39 17.09 -11.82 -1.28
N ALA A 40 15.80 -12.04 -1.56
CA ALA A 40 15.14 -11.58 -2.77
C ALA A 40 14.45 -10.21 -2.65
N ASN A 41 14.71 -9.47 -1.57
CA ASN A 41 14.11 -8.16 -1.28
C ASN A 41 12.56 -8.20 -1.16
N LEU A 42 11.98 -9.35 -0.83
CA LEU A 42 10.55 -9.50 -0.54
C LEU A 42 10.31 -9.39 0.96
N LEU A 43 10.37 -8.15 1.44
CA LEU A 43 10.18 -7.81 2.85
C LEU A 43 8.69 -7.75 3.22
N ALA A 44 8.39 -8.07 4.47
CA ALA A 44 7.06 -7.83 5.03
C ALA A 44 6.75 -6.32 5.05
N ARG A 45 5.54 -5.94 4.65
CA ARG A 45 5.07 -4.55 4.66
C ARG A 45 3.67 -4.48 5.24
N ASN A 46 3.40 -3.42 6.00
CA ASN A 46 2.06 -3.13 6.48
C ASN A 46 1.26 -2.40 5.39
N PRO A 47 -0.02 -2.73 5.18
CA PRO A 47 -0.85 -2.00 4.23
C PRO A 47 -1.10 -0.59 4.76
N HIS A 48 -1.00 0.43 3.90
CA HIS A 48 -1.35 1.80 4.25
C HIS A 48 -2.88 1.93 4.39
N LYS A 49 -3.32 2.63 5.45
CA LYS A 49 -4.74 2.97 5.67
C LYS A 49 -5.15 4.10 4.73
N VAL A 50 -5.52 3.77 3.50
CA VAL A 50 -6.00 4.74 2.50
C VAL A 50 -7.52 4.67 2.36
N PRO A 51 -8.21 5.79 2.09
CA PRO A 51 -9.61 5.76 1.72
C PRO A 51 -9.82 4.85 0.50
N LEU A 52 -10.87 4.04 0.51
CA LEU A 52 -11.21 3.20 -0.62
C LEU A 52 -11.97 4.03 -1.66
N TRP A 53 -11.28 4.40 -2.74
CA TRP A 53 -11.86 5.21 -3.81
C TRP A 53 -12.57 4.34 -4.84
N LYS A 54 -13.78 4.75 -5.25
CA LYS A 54 -14.44 4.20 -6.46
C LYS A 54 -13.71 4.71 -7.71
N LYS A 55 -13.71 3.93 -8.79
CA LYS A 55 -13.07 4.29 -10.07
C LYS A 55 -13.45 5.69 -10.58
N LYS A 56 -14.74 6.06 -10.48
CA LYS A 56 -15.25 7.39 -10.87
C LYS A 56 -14.64 8.53 -10.05
N ALA A 57 -14.41 8.33 -8.75
CA ALA A 57 -13.80 9.35 -7.90
C ALA A 57 -12.30 9.50 -8.21
N CYS A 58 -11.59 8.40 -8.47
CA CYS A 58 -10.21 8.45 -8.94
C CYS A 58 -10.08 9.25 -10.24
N ALA A 59 -10.95 9.00 -11.22
CA ALA A 59 -10.94 9.70 -12.50
C ALA A 59 -11.14 11.21 -12.34
N LYS A 60 -12.11 11.63 -11.52
CA LYS A 60 -12.35 13.05 -11.22
C LYS A 60 -11.17 13.73 -10.55
N ARG A 61 -10.55 13.07 -9.55
CA ARG A 61 -9.37 13.61 -8.87
C ARG A 61 -8.17 13.72 -9.81
N LEU A 62 -7.97 12.72 -10.68
CA LEU A 62 -6.91 12.75 -11.69
C LEU A 62 -7.13 13.87 -12.72
N GLN A 63 -8.38 14.04 -13.18
CA GLN A 63 -8.74 15.12 -14.10
C GLN A 63 -8.49 16.49 -13.46
N PHE A 64 -8.95 16.71 -12.23
CA PHE A 64 -8.69 17.93 -11.47
C PHE A 64 -7.18 18.21 -11.37
N ALA A 65 -6.38 17.21 -10.98
CA ALA A 65 -4.93 17.36 -10.89
C ALA A 65 -4.29 17.74 -12.24
N LYS A 66 -4.74 17.13 -13.35
CA LYS A 66 -4.23 17.47 -14.70
C LYS A 66 -4.60 18.89 -15.13
N GLU A 67 -5.82 19.32 -14.86
CA GLU A 67 -6.29 20.68 -15.19
C GLU A 67 -5.59 21.77 -14.37
N HIS A 68 -5.03 21.40 -13.22
CA HIS A 68 -4.50 22.33 -12.21
C HIS A 68 -2.99 22.16 -11.98
N ILE A 69 -2.29 21.35 -12.78
CA ILE A 69 -0.86 21.08 -12.62
C ILE A 69 -0.01 22.33 -12.88
N ASP A 70 -0.38 23.13 -13.88
CA ASP A 70 0.33 24.34 -14.31
C ASP A 70 -0.25 25.61 -13.69
N TRP A 71 -0.97 25.51 -12.56
CA TRP A 71 -1.53 26.70 -11.92
C TRP A 71 -0.44 27.65 -11.44
N PRO A 72 -0.52 28.95 -11.81
CA PRO A 72 0.45 29.92 -11.34
C PRO A 72 0.29 30.16 -9.84
N VAL A 73 1.41 30.43 -9.16
CA VAL A 73 1.46 30.60 -7.70
C VAL A 73 0.51 31.69 -7.21
N GLU A 74 0.32 32.75 -8.00
CA GLU A 74 -0.62 33.84 -7.72
C GLU A 74 -2.07 33.35 -7.58
N LYS A 75 -2.48 32.43 -8.46
CA LYS A 75 -3.80 31.81 -8.40
C LYS A 75 -3.93 30.95 -7.15
N CYS A 76 -2.90 30.20 -6.79
CA CYS A 76 -2.88 29.39 -5.56
C CYS A 76 -2.97 30.26 -4.29
N ARG A 77 -2.34 31.45 -4.28
CA ARG A 77 -2.41 32.38 -3.14
C ARG A 77 -3.79 32.97 -2.91
N ASN A 78 -4.57 33.13 -3.98
CA ASN A 78 -5.92 33.70 -3.89
C ASN A 78 -6.98 32.65 -3.47
N ILE A 79 -6.61 31.38 -3.32
CA ILE A 79 -7.54 30.30 -2.94
C ILE A 79 -7.48 30.06 -1.44
N SER A 80 -8.60 30.33 -0.78
CA SER A 80 -8.83 29.95 0.62
C SER A 80 -9.41 28.54 0.69
N TRP A 81 -8.68 27.62 1.33
CA TRP A 81 -9.16 26.26 1.61
C TRP A 81 -9.81 26.20 2.99
N THR A 82 -10.98 25.60 3.08
CA THR A 82 -11.69 25.35 4.34
C THR A 82 -12.06 23.88 4.45
N ASP A 83 -11.87 23.29 5.62
CA ASP A 83 -12.30 21.92 5.92
C ASP A 83 -12.75 21.83 7.38
N GLU A 84 -13.60 20.87 7.68
CA GLU A 84 -14.12 20.64 9.02
C GLU A 84 -13.48 19.39 9.63
N ILE A 85 -12.88 19.54 10.81
CA ILE A 85 -12.37 18.40 11.59
C ILE A 85 -13.19 18.22 12.85
N LYS A 86 -13.45 16.97 13.23
CA LYS A 86 -14.04 16.66 14.53
C LYS A 86 -12.93 16.65 15.59
N ILE A 87 -12.99 17.62 16.50
CA ILE A 87 -12.12 17.66 17.68
C ILE A 87 -12.84 16.92 18.80
N LEU A 88 -12.26 15.81 19.25
CA LEU A 88 -12.79 15.02 20.35
C LEU A 88 -12.08 15.46 21.63
N TYR A 89 -12.76 16.28 22.44
CA TYR A 89 -12.27 16.64 23.77
C TYR A 89 -12.53 15.46 24.70
N SER A 90 -11.53 14.60 24.92
CA SER A 90 -11.57 13.68 26.06
C SER A 90 -11.20 14.46 27.31
N CYS A 91 -12.14 14.53 28.26
CA CYS A 91 -11.86 15.00 29.62
C CYS A 91 -10.79 14.11 30.26
N LEU A 92 -9.88 14.74 31.02
CA LEU A 92 -8.78 14.14 31.80
C LEU A 92 -9.20 12.91 32.61
#